data_AF-A0A7K2ED02-F1
#
_entry.id   AF-A0A7K2ED02-F1
#
_cell.length_a   1.000
_cell.length_b   1.000
_cell.length_c   1.000
_cell.angle_alpha   90.00
_cell.angle_beta   90.00
_cell.angle_gamma   90.00
#
_symmetry.space_group_name_H-M   'P 1'
#
loop_
_entity.id
_entity.type
_entity.pdbx_description
1 polymer ?
#
loop_
_entity_poly.entity_id
_entity_poly.type
_entity_poly.pdbx_seq_one_letter_code
_entity_poly.pdbx_strand_id
1 'polypeptide(L)' 'SSGVFERRLDGRLLSFTRGDDGFRDNETGSTWNLFGEATAGELAGGRLQAREFVDTFWFAWGTFEPTSSIVPPPG' A
#
# COMPACT_ATOMS: atom_id res chain seq x y z
N SER A 1 6.60 -0.64 -9.77
CA SER A 1 5.48 -1.48 -9.32
C SER A 1 4.76 -0.75 -8.21
N SER A 2 3.43 -0.82 -8.21
CA SER A 2 2.58 -0.27 -7.15
C SER A 2 2.05 -1.44 -6.32
N GLY A 3 1.69 -1.21 -5.06
CA GLY A 3 1.12 -2.22 -4.18
C GLY A 3 0.25 -1.58 -3.11
N VAL A 4 -0.93 -2.14 -2.87
CA VAL A 4 -1.84 -1.73 -1.80
C VAL A 4 -1.95 -2.88 -0.81
N PHE A 5 -1.76 -2.59 0.47
CA PHE A 5 -1.69 -3.60 1.52
C PHE A 5 -2.59 -3.23 2.69
N GLU A 6 -3.15 -4.25 3.35
CA GLU A 6 -3.73 -4.09 4.66
C GLU A 6 -2.66 -3.71 5.67
N ARG A 7 -2.87 -2.58 6.36
CA ARG A 7 -1.97 -2.15 7.44
C ARG A 7 -2.20 -2.90 8.75
N ARG A 8 -3.09 -3.90 8.77
CA ARG A 8 -3.34 -4.74 9.94
C ARG A 8 -2.59 -6.05 9.79
N LEU A 9 -1.79 -6.39 10.81
CA LEU A 9 -1.07 -7.65 10.91
C LEU A 9 -1.37 -8.27 12.28
N ASP A 10 -1.88 -9.50 12.29
CA ASP A 10 -2.18 -10.26 13.51
C ASP A 10 -2.97 -9.45 14.56
N GLY A 11 -3.98 -8.71 14.09
CA GLY A 11 -4.83 -7.86 14.93
C GLY A 11 -4.26 -6.48 15.25
N ARG A 12 -2.94 -6.27 15.11
CA ARG A 12 -2.29 -4.97 15.33
C ARG A 12 -2.47 -4.08 14.12
N LEU A 13 -2.88 -2.83 14.35
CA LEU A 13 -2.94 -1.81 13.32
C LEU A 13 -1.58 -1.09 13.27
N LEU A 14 -0.95 -1.08 12.10
CA LEU A 14 0.32 -0.43 11.87
C LEU A 14 0.15 0.92 11.18
N SER A 15 1.11 1.80 11.39
CA SER A 15 1.31 3.03 10.65
C SER A 15 2.74 3.08 10.16
N PHE A 16 2.95 3.60 8.94
CA PHE A 16 4.24 3.52 8.26
C PHE A 16 4.78 4.90 7.97
N THR A 17 6.08 5.06 8.17
CA THR A 17 6.86 6.20 7.73
C THR A 17 7.80 5.74 6.62
N ARG A 18 7.86 6.50 5.52
CA ARG A 18 8.82 6.22 4.44
C ARG A 18 10.22 6.62 4.89
N GLY A 19 11.17 5.70 4.75
CA GLY A 19 12.60 5.96 4.92
C GLY A 19 13.36 5.75 3.61
N ASP A 20 14.69 5.85 3.67
CA ASP A 20 15.55 5.71 2.49
C ASP A 20 15.53 4.28 1.92
N ASP A 21 15.48 3.28 2.79
CA ASP A 21 15.53 1.85 2.42
C ASP A 21 14.16 1.15 2.44
N GLY A 22 13.06 1.92 2.32
CA GLY A 22 11.69 1.40 2.27
C GLY A 22 10.77 2.07 3.27
N PHE A 23 10.11 1.27 4.11
CA PHE A 23 9.16 1.76 5.10
C PHE A 23 9.53 1.26 6.49
N ARG A 24 9.19 2.05 7.51
CA ARG A 24 9.32 1.65 8.91
C ARG A 24 7.97 1.76 9.58
N ASP A 25 7.52 0.71 10.25
CA ASP A 25 6.31 0.82 11.07
C ASP A 25 6.62 1.56 12.38
N ASN A 26 5.70 2.41 12.83
CA ASN A 26 5.93 3.28 13.99
C ASN A 26 5.71 2.53 15.32
N GLU A 27 5.06 1.36 15.27
CA GLU A 27 4.65 0.62 16.46
C GLU A 27 5.71 -0.35 16.99
N THR A 28 6.53 -0.93 16.10
CA THR A 28 7.63 -1.86 16.43
C THR A 28 8.98 -1.39 15.90
N GLY A 29 8.98 -0.46 14.95
CA GLY A 29 10.20 -0.07 14.24
C GLY A 29 10.72 -1.19 13.34
N SER A 30 9.88 -2.09 12.83
CA SER A 30 10.31 -3.05 11.82
C SER A 30 10.44 -2.34 10.47
N THR A 31 11.38 -2.81 9.65
CA THR A 31 11.62 -2.29 8.30
C THR A 31 10.88 -3.18 7.30
N TRP A 32 10.27 -2.55 6.31
CA TRP A 32 9.39 -3.18 5.32
C TRP A 32 9.80 -2.80 3.90
N ASN A 33 9.81 -3.78 3.00
CA ASN A 33 10.05 -3.56 1.58
C ASN A 33 8.76 -3.17 0.83
N LEU A 34 8.88 -2.81 -0.45
CA LEU A 34 7.76 -2.41 -1.31
C LEU A 34 6.72 -3.53 -1.54
N PHE A 35 7.08 -4.79 -1.26
CA PHE A 35 6.22 -5.96 -1.44
C PHE A 35 5.42 -6.32 -0.19
N GLY A 36 5.47 -5.47 0.84
CA GLY A 36 4.74 -5.68 2.10
C GLY A 36 5.38 -6.74 2.99
N GLU A 37 6.68 -7.03 2.83
CA GLU A 37 7.42 -7.96 3.67
C GLU A 37 8.33 -7.21 4.64
N ALA A 38 8.29 -7.61 5.91
CA ALA A 38 9.18 -7.10 6.94
C ALA A 38 10.56 -7.74 6.79
N THR A 39 11.56 -6.93 6.47
CA THR A 39 12.93 -7.38 6.21
C THR A 39 13.83 -7.34 7.43
N ALA A 40 13.47 -6.57 8.47
CA ALA A 40 14.22 -6.45 9.71
C ALA A 40 13.34 -5.97 10.87
N GLY A 41 13.79 -6.17 12.11
CA GLY A 41 13.08 -5.77 13.33
C GLY A 41 12.23 -6.88 13.94
N GLU A 42 11.35 -6.50 14.87
CA GLU A 42 10.51 -7.44 15.63
C GLU A 42 9.63 -8.30 14.73
N LEU A 43 9.11 -7.73 13.65
CA LEU A 43 8.18 -8.39 12.73
C LEU A 43 8.88 -9.04 11.52
N ALA A 44 10.21 -9.18 11.52
CA ALA A 44 10.96 -9.72 10.39
C ALA A 44 10.42 -11.09 9.92
N GLY A 45 10.27 -11.24 8.60
CA GLY A 45 9.60 -12.39 7.96
C GLY A 45 8.07 -12.30 7.90
N GLY A 46 7.47 -11.33 8.59
CA GLY A 46 6.05 -11.02 8.48
C GLY A 46 5.68 -10.45 7.11
N ARG A 47 4.45 -10.69 6.67
CA ARG A 47 3.95 -10.26 5.37
C ARG A 47 2.55 -9.64 5.47
N LEU A 48 2.40 -8.42 4.98
CA LEU A 48 1.10 -7.76 4.89
C LEU A 48 0.25 -8.41 3.80
N GLN A 49 -1.06 -8.44 4.03
CA GLN A 49 -2.01 -8.92 3.03
C GLN A 49 -2.15 -7.88 1.91
N ALA A 50 -1.84 -8.26 0.68
CA ALA A 50 -2.10 -7.43 -0.48
C ALA A 50 -3.62 -7.31 -0.73
N ARG A 51 -4.08 -6.10 -1.06
CA ARG A 51 -5.44 -5.85 -1.51
C ARG A 51 -5.44 -5.74 -3.03
N GLU A 52 -6.50 -6.25 -3.65
CA GLU A 52 -6.74 -6.01 -5.07
C GLU A 52 -6.87 -4.51 -5.31
N PHE A 53 -6.11 -4.01 -6.27
CA PHE A 53 -6.15 -2.63 -6.70
C PHE A 53 -5.93 -2.57 -8.22
N VAL A 54 -6.41 -1.51 -8.83
CA VAL A 54 -6.17 -1.19 -10.23
C VAL A 54 -5.40 0.11 -10.27
N ASP A 55 -4.19 0.06 -10.83
CA ASP A 55 -3.39 1.22 -11.18
C ASP A 55 -3.41 1.35 -12.70
N THR A 56 -4.24 2.27 -13.19
CA THR A 56 -4.55 2.43 -14.62
C THR A 56 -4.79 3.89 -14.98
N PHE A 57 -4.64 4.21 -16.25
CA PHE A 57 -5.04 5.51 -16.77
C PHE A 57 -6.57 5.62 -16.86
N TRP A 58 -7.09 6.83 -16.65
CA TRP A 58 -8.53 7.10 -16.67
C TRP A 58 -9.22 6.67 -17.99
N PHE A 59 -8.54 6.81 -19.14
CA PHE A 59 -9.12 6.46 -20.44
C PHE A 59 -9.25 4.95 -20.64
N ALA A 60 -8.35 4.16 -20.03
CA ALA A 60 -8.46 2.71 -20.03
C ALA A 60 -9.59 2.27 -19.08
N TRP A 61 -9.69 2.89 -17.90
CA TRP A 61 -10.79 2.66 -16.96
C TRP A 61 -12.17 2.91 -17.59
N GLY A 62 -12.33 4.00 -18.35
CA GLY A 62 -13.60 4.32 -19.01
C GLY A 62 -14.08 3.27 -20.03
N THR A 63 -13.19 2.38 -20.50
CA THR A 63 -13.58 1.24 -21.35
C THR A 63 -14.23 0.11 -20.52
N PHE A 64 -13.78 -0.07 -19.27
CA PHE A 64 -14.28 -1.11 -18.36
C PHE A 64 -15.46 -0.63 -17.50
N GLU A 65 -15.47 0.65 -17.13
CA GLU A 65 -16.44 1.25 -16.20
C GLU A 65 -17.04 2.54 -16.80
N PRO A 66 -17.89 2.39 -17.84
CA PRO A 66 -18.30 3.50 -18.70
C PRO A 66 -19.23 4.51 -18.03
N THR A 67 -19.84 4.18 -16.88
CA THR A 67 -20.71 5.09 -16.13
C THR A 67 -19.95 5.96 -15.12
N SER A 68 -18.62 5.84 -15.06
CA SER A 68 -17.78 6.65 -14.17
C SER A 68 -17.71 8.11 -14.64
N SER A 69 -17.74 9.06 -13.72
CA SER A 69 -17.58 10.49 -14.01
C SER A 69 -16.13 10.95 -13.77
N ILE A 70 -15.60 11.78 -14.67
CA ILE A 70 -14.31 12.45 -14.50
C ILE A 70 -14.54 13.78 -13.78
N VAL A 71 -13.86 13.99 -12.66
CA VAL A 71 -13.92 15.24 -11.88
C VAL A 71 -12.64 16.03 -12.12
N PRO A 72 -12.69 17.26 -12.68
CA PRO A 72 -11.51 18.11 -12.80
C PRO A 72 -11.04 18.57 -11.41
N PRO A 73 -9.74 18.91 -11.24
CA PRO A 73 -9.26 19.47 -9.99
C PRO A 73 -10.03 20.77 -9.64
N PRO A 74 -10.23 21.07 -8.35
CA PRO A 74 -10.84 22.34 -7.94
C PRO A 74 -10.00 23.52 -8.46
N GLY A 75 -10.69 24.58 -8.91
CA GLY A 75 -10.09 25.83 -9.37
C GLY A 75 -9.72 26.78 -8.24
#